data_AF-X1KCR7-F1
#
_entry.id   AF-X1KCR7-F1
#
_cell.length_a   1.000
_cell.length_b   1.000
_cell.length_c   1.000
_cell.angle_alpha   90.00
_cell.angle_beta   90.00
_cell.angle_gamma   90.00
#
_symmetry.space_group_name_H-M   'P 1'
#
loop_
_entity.id
_entity.type
_entity.pdbx_description
1 polymer ?
#
loop_
_entity_poly.entity_id
_entity_poly.type
_entity_poly.pdbx_seq_one_letter_code
_entity_poly.pdbx_strand_id
1 'polypeptide(L)'
;AKAKVEHEFDEDHLNIFVTFRFAMETTSDPLADEVDHDVMPPLNLWLLEADEVAVDITASAWQDQFTLLLTSDTIVAYPDRVTLEYDGPHEKLHIIWDKQWEPWGPILSTDIGRKDAYADRGDPAVYDYDKDDLTIDGAWHEMDLSGIVSEKATAVFIIGHLKGAGADWHIMFRKNGNVNEVNHGGMETLRANVERRRSSIV
;
A
#
# COMPACT_ATOMS: atom_id res chain seq x y z
N ALA A 1 -7.94 -10.65 -16.44
CA ALA A 1 -6.77 -11.50 -16.13
C ALA A 1 -7.18 -12.97 -16.20
N LYS A 2 -6.22 -13.90 -16.32
CA LYS A 2 -6.49 -15.35 -16.35
C LYS A 2 -6.81 -15.90 -14.94
N ALA A 3 -6.39 -15.21 -13.88
CA ALA A 3 -6.73 -15.39 -12.47
C ALA A 3 -6.54 -14.03 -11.78
N LYS A 4 -7.05 -13.89 -10.58
CA LYS A 4 -6.86 -12.75 -9.69
C LYS A 4 -5.85 -13.16 -8.61
N VAL A 5 -4.96 -12.26 -8.21
CA VAL A 5 -4.04 -12.48 -7.10
C VAL A 5 -4.38 -11.50 -5.99
N GLU A 6 -4.63 -12.04 -4.81
CA GLU A 6 -4.85 -11.31 -3.56
C GLU A 6 -3.83 -11.81 -2.55
N HIS A 7 -3.50 -11.00 -1.56
CA HIS A 7 -2.60 -11.43 -0.49
C HIS A 7 -3.03 -10.86 0.84
N GLU A 8 -2.70 -11.60 1.89
CA GLU A 8 -2.99 -11.28 3.27
C GLU A 8 -1.74 -11.56 4.08
N PHE A 9 -1.32 -10.59 4.87
CA PHE A 9 -0.24 -10.78 5.83
C PHE A 9 -0.85 -11.16 7.18
N ASP A 10 -0.49 -12.34 7.69
CA ASP A 10 -0.83 -12.79 9.04
C ASP A 10 0.32 -12.45 10.01
N GLU A 11 0.24 -12.86 11.27
CA GLU A 11 1.20 -12.48 12.33
C GLU A 11 2.66 -12.80 11.96
N ASP A 12 2.91 -13.89 11.23
CA ASP A 12 4.25 -14.40 10.93
C ASP A 12 4.47 -14.93 9.50
N HIS A 13 3.49 -14.77 8.60
CA HIS A 13 3.59 -15.27 7.23
C HIS A 13 2.73 -14.50 6.23
N LEU A 14 3.09 -14.61 4.95
CA LEU A 14 2.31 -14.06 3.85
C LEU A 14 1.48 -15.17 3.18
N ASN A 15 0.16 -14.97 3.13
CA ASN A 15 -0.77 -15.78 2.38
C ASN A 15 -1.11 -15.12 1.05
N ILE A 16 -1.10 -15.89 -0.03
CA ILE A 16 -1.35 -15.39 -1.39
C ILE A 16 -2.41 -16.28 -2.02
N PHE A 17 -3.53 -15.68 -2.40
CA PHE A 17 -4.66 -16.34 -3.02
C PHE A 17 -4.62 -16.11 -4.52
N VAL A 18 -4.53 -17.20 -5.29
CA VAL A 18 -4.57 -17.19 -6.76
C VAL A 18 -5.91 -17.76 -7.20
N THR A 19 -6.84 -16.89 -7.60
CA THR A 19 -8.21 -17.27 -8.02
C THR A 19 -8.35 -17.33 -9.53
N PHE A 20 -8.28 -18.52 -10.10
CA PHE A 20 -8.37 -18.85 -11.52
C PHE A 20 -9.72 -18.45 -12.12
N ARG A 21 -9.69 -17.93 -13.36
CA ARG A 21 -10.89 -17.56 -14.11
C ARG A 21 -11.75 -18.77 -14.45
N PHE A 22 -11.13 -19.93 -14.62
CA PHE A 22 -11.76 -21.19 -14.97
C PHE A 22 -11.49 -22.19 -13.86
N ALA A 23 -12.42 -23.12 -13.67
CA ALA A 23 -12.23 -24.20 -12.72
C ALA A 23 -11.07 -25.08 -13.17
N MET A 24 -10.15 -25.29 -12.26
CA MET A 24 -9.01 -26.18 -12.37
C MET A 24 -9.48 -27.59 -12.04
N GLU A 25 -8.90 -28.55 -12.72
CA GLU A 25 -9.11 -29.96 -12.40
C GLU A 25 -8.51 -30.23 -11.01
N THR A 26 -9.39 -30.49 -10.03
CA THR A 26 -9.05 -30.84 -8.65
C THR A 26 -10.02 -31.92 -8.18
N THR A 27 -9.63 -32.77 -7.22
CA THR A 27 -10.48 -33.85 -6.69
C THR A 27 -11.66 -33.36 -5.82
N SER A 28 -11.94 -32.05 -5.79
CA SER A 28 -12.97 -31.47 -4.93
C SER A 28 -14.42 -31.69 -5.41
N ASP A 29 -14.65 -32.43 -6.49
CA ASP A 29 -15.99 -32.86 -6.93
C ASP A 29 -16.40 -34.17 -6.21
N PRO A 30 -17.37 -34.11 -5.26
CA PRO A 30 -17.83 -35.31 -4.54
C PRO A 30 -18.59 -36.31 -5.42
N LEU A 31 -18.86 -36.00 -6.69
CA LEU A 31 -19.62 -36.84 -7.64
C LEU A 31 -18.76 -37.39 -8.80
N ALA A 32 -17.48 -37.03 -8.90
CA ALA A 32 -16.58 -37.55 -9.93
C ALA A 32 -15.98 -38.91 -9.51
N ASP A 33 -15.74 -39.79 -10.50
CA ASP A 33 -14.96 -41.01 -10.28
C ASP A 33 -13.56 -40.65 -9.73
N GLU A 34 -12.98 -41.52 -8.89
CA GLU A 34 -11.70 -41.28 -8.21
C GLU A 34 -10.55 -41.17 -9.22
N VAL A 35 -10.27 -39.95 -9.69
CA VAL A 35 -9.11 -39.66 -10.54
C VAL A 35 -8.14 -38.81 -9.75
N ASP A 36 -6.91 -39.31 -9.58
CA ASP A 36 -5.83 -38.67 -8.82
C ASP A 36 -5.32 -37.42 -9.55
N HIS A 37 -6.06 -36.30 -9.42
CA HIS A 37 -5.85 -35.06 -10.18
C HIS A 37 -5.72 -33.82 -9.27
N ASP A 38 -5.12 -33.95 -8.09
CA ASP A 38 -4.68 -32.81 -7.27
C ASP A 38 -3.28 -32.34 -7.70
N VAL A 39 -3.16 -31.91 -8.95
CA VAL A 39 -1.88 -31.40 -9.45
C VAL A 39 -1.67 -30.00 -8.88
N MET A 40 -0.81 -29.92 -7.86
CA MET A 40 -0.29 -28.65 -7.38
C MET A 40 0.91 -28.24 -8.23
N PRO A 41 0.97 -26.98 -8.72
CA PRO A 41 2.18 -26.45 -9.33
C PRO A 41 3.35 -26.53 -8.35
N PRO A 42 4.53 -27.00 -8.78
CA PRO A 42 5.73 -26.98 -7.96
C PRO A 42 6.01 -25.59 -7.39
N LEU A 43 6.38 -25.53 -6.12
CA LEU A 43 6.57 -24.27 -5.39
C LEU A 43 7.62 -23.37 -6.07
N ASN A 44 8.65 -23.97 -6.66
CA ASN A 44 9.74 -23.28 -7.33
C ASN A 44 9.36 -22.62 -8.68
N LEU A 45 8.13 -22.83 -9.17
CA LEU A 45 7.62 -22.10 -10.34
C LEU A 45 6.93 -20.78 -9.96
N TRP A 46 6.66 -20.58 -8.66
CA TRP A 46 6.12 -19.33 -8.14
C TRP A 46 7.27 -18.42 -7.75
N LEU A 47 7.47 -17.36 -8.52
CA LEU A 47 8.48 -16.34 -8.27
C LEU A 47 7.81 -15.22 -7.47
N LEU A 48 7.94 -15.30 -6.15
CA LEU A 48 7.47 -14.27 -5.23
C LEU A 48 8.60 -13.27 -4.98
N GLU A 49 8.29 -11.98 -5.09
CA GLU A 49 9.16 -10.92 -4.57
C GLU A 49 8.38 -10.07 -3.56
N ALA A 50 9.01 -9.79 -2.42
CA ALA A 50 8.54 -8.86 -1.41
C ALA A 50 9.59 -7.74 -1.25
N ASP A 51 9.18 -6.47 -1.43
CA ASP A 51 10.08 -5.31 -1.35
C ASP A 51 11.35 -5.43 -2.23
N GLU A 52 11.19 -5.94 -3.45
CA GLU A 52 12.28 -6.18 -4.42
C GLU A 52 13.29 -7.26 -3.98
N VAL A 53 12.93 -8.07 -2.99
CA VAL A 53 13.68 -9.24 -2.54
C VAL A 53 12.94 -10.49 -2.96
N ALA A 54 13.62 -11.42 -3.62
CA ALA A 54 13.06 -12.72 -3.96
C ALA A 54 12.83 -13.55 -2.69
N VAL A 55 11.65 -14.18 -2.62
CA VAL A 55 11.20 -14.94 -1.46
C VAL A 55 10.66 -16.30 -1.91
N ASP A 56 10.89 -17.32 -1.09
CA ASP A 56 10.42 -18.67 -1.38
C ASP A 56 8.96 -18.86 -0.93
N ILE A 57 8.16 -19.51 -1.78
CA ILE A 57 6.89 -20.11 -1.35
C ILE A 57 7.20 -21.43 -0.63
N THR A 58 6.72 -21.58 0.60
CA THR A 58 7.00 -22.75 1.45
C THR A 58 5.85 -23.76 1.49
N ALA A 59 4.63 -23.35 1.14
CA ALA A 59 3.48 -24.25 1.04
C ALA A 59 2.48 -23.81 -0.02
N SER A 60 1.66 -24.76 -0.48
CA SER A 60 0.50 -24.52 -1.35
C SER A 60 -0.66 -25.43 -0.98
N ALA A 61 -1.90 -24.94 -1.09
CA ALA A 61 -3.11 -25.73 -0.84
C ALA A 61 -4.29 -25.23 -1.68
N TRP A 62 -5.00 -26.15 -2.35
CA TRP A 62 -6.28 -25.82 -2.99
C TRP A 62 -7.33 -25.48 -1.93
N GLN A 63 -7.98 -24.32 -2.09
CA GLN A 63 -9.11 -23.91 -1.26
C GLN A 63 -10.44 -24.35 -1.88
N ASP A 64 -10.50 -24.32 -3.21
CA ASP A 64 -11.58 -24.82 -4.03
C ASP A 64 -11.07 -25.04 -5.47
N GLN A 65 -11.95 -25.45 -6.38
CA GLN A 65 -11.60 -25.66 -7.80
C GLN A 65 -11.13 -24.40 -8.54
N PHE A 66 -11.24 -23.20 -7.96
CA PHE A 66 -10.81 -21.94 -8.54
C PHE A 66 -9.64 -21.30 -7.79
N THR A 67 -9.40 -21.63 -6.53
CA THR A 67 -8.52 -20.83 -5.68
C THR A 67 -7.41 -21.69 -5.09
N LEU A 68 -6.18 -21.32 -5.40
CA LEU A 68 -4.97 -21.87 -4.79
C LEU A 68 -4.42 -20.89 -3.76
N LEU A 69 -4.21 -21.36 -2.53
CA LEU A 69 -3.46 -20.65 -1.51
C LEU A 69 -1.98 -21.00 -1.64
N LEU A 70 -1.13 -19.99 -1.64
CA LEU A 70 0.32 -20.10 -1.48
C LEU A 70 0.73 -19.41 -0.18
N THR A 71 1.68 -19.98 0.54
CA THR A 71 2.17 -19.42 1.80
C THR A 71 3.68 -19.24 1.75
N SER A 72 4.15 -18.09 2.25
CA SER A 72 5.56 -17.81 2.49
C SER A 72 5.76 -17.43 3.96
N ASP A 73 6.40 -18.32 4.72
CA ASP A 73 6.72 -18.14 6.16
C ASP A 73 8.04 -17.36 6.41
N THR A 74 8.75 -17.01 5.35
CA THR A 74 10.03 -16.28 5.44
C THR A 74 9.82 -14.77 5.57
N ILE A 75 8.61 -14.28 5.31
CA ILE A 75 8.23 -12.87 5.44
C ILE A 75 7.73 -12.67 6.87
N VAL A 76 8.62 -12.21 7.73
CA VAL A 76 8.36 -12.00 9.17
C VAL A 76 7.88 -10.58 9.51
N ALA A 77 7.69 -9.74 8.51
CA ALA A 77 7.19 -8.38 8.66
C ALA A 77 6.37 -7.97 7.43
N TYR A 78 5.36 -7.13 7.65
CA TYR A 78 4.45 -6.65 6.60
C TYR A 78 5.23 -5.95 5.46
N PRO A 79 5.23 -6.50 4.22
CA PRO A 79 5.97 -5.92 3.11
C PRO A 79 5.28 -4.68 2.52
N ASP A 80 6.04 -3.70 2.04
CA ASP A 80 5.52 -2.50 1.34
C ASP A 80 5.00 -2.85 -0.07
N ARG A 81 5.55 -3.89 -0.72
CA ARG A 81 5.19 -4.34 -2.08
C ARG A 81 5.34 -5.85 -2.22
N VAL A 82 4.36 -6.48 -2.90
CA VAL A 82 4.38 -7.90 -3.26
C VAL A 82 4.12 -8.09 -4.76
N THR A 83 4.98 -8.86 -5.42
CA THR A 83 4.80 -9.32 -6.80
C THR A 83 4.85 -10.84 -6.87
N LEU A 84 3.99 -11.44 -7.70
CA LEU A 84 3.98 -12.87 -7.94
C LEU A 84 4.05 -13.13 -9.44
N GLU A 85 5.03 -13.90 -9.88
CA GLU A 85 5.12 -14.42 -11.24
C GLU A 85 5.03 -15.95 -11.22
N TYR A 86 4.49 -16.52 -12.30
CA TYR A 86 4.38 -17.97 -12.45
C TYR A 86 5.15 -18.41 -13.70
N ASP A 87 6.36 -18.92 -13.47
CA ASP A 87 7.35 -19.26 -14.49
C ASP A 87 7.10 -20.63 -15.12
N GLY A 88 6.02 -20.72 -15.89
CA GLY A 88 5.71 -21.90 -16.71
C GLY A 88 4.50 -22.69 -16.21
N PRO A 89 3.62 -23.15 -17.12
CA PRO A 89 2.54 -24.01 -16.72
C PRO A 89 3.11 -25.38 -16.42
N HIS A 90 2.92 -25.86 -15.20
CA HIS A 90 3.12 -27.26 -14.90
C HIS A 90 2.34 -28.12 -15.91
N GLU A 91 3.00 -29.11 -16.51
CA GLU A 91 2.47 -29.86 -17.65
C GLU A 91 1.15 -30.59 -17.37
N LYS A 92 0.89 -30.89 -16.10
CA LYS A 92 -0.33 -31.57 -15.62
C LYS A 92 -1.39 -30.61 -15.08
N LEU A 93 -1.15 -29.29 -15.14
CA LEU A 93 -2.11 -28.29 -14.67
C LEU A 93 -3.12 -27.99 -15.80
N HIS A 94 -4.31 -28.54 -15.67
CA HIS A 94 -5.38 -28.44 -16.67
C HIS A 94 -6.65 -27.80 -16.09
N ILE A 95 -7.42 -27.15 -16.96
CA ILE A 95 -8.81 -26.79 -16.66
C ILE A 95 -9.71 -27.99 -16.97
N ILE A 96 -10.92 -28.03 -16.39
CA ILE A 96 -11.93 -29.12 -16.54
C ILE A 96 -12.30 -29.50 -18.00
N TRP A 97 -11.87 -28.72 -19.00
CA TRP A 97 -12.11 -28.99 -20.43
C TRP A 97 -10.85 -29.48 -21.17
N ASP A 98 -9.94 -30.17 -20.47
CA ASP A 98 -8.68 -30.74 -20.97
C ASP A 98 -7.75 -29.72 -21.67
N LYS A 99 -7.86 -28.43 -21.35
CA LYS A 99 -6.91 -27.43 -21.86
C LYS A 99 -5.80 -27.23 -20.85
N GLN A 100 -4.57 -27.36 -21.34
CA GLN A 100 -3.38 -27.01 -20.59
C GLN A 100 -3.42 -25.52 -20.21
N TRP A 101 -3.05 -25.22 -18.96
CA TRP A 101 -2.82 -23.85 -18.53
C TRP A 101 -1.61 -23.25 -19.26
N GLU A 102 -1.54 -21.93 -19.42
CA GLU A 102 -0.42 -21.23 -20.06
C GLU A 102 0.37 -20.41 -19.02
N PRO A 103 1.68 -20.16 -19.23
CA PRO A 103 2.47 -19.37 -18.29
C PRO A 103 1.88 -17.97 -18.14
N TRP A 104 2.14 -17.39 -16.98
CA TRP A 104 1.82 -16.00 -16.73
C TRP A 104 3.11 -15.21 -16.69
N GLY A 105 3.16 -14.12 -17.44
CA GLY A 105 4.12 -13.07 -17.13
C GLY A 105 3.84 -12.48 -15.73
N PRO A 106 4.69 -11.56 -15.26
CA PRO A 106 4.62 -11.04 -13.90
C PRO A 106 3.24 -10.47 -13.58
N ILE A 107 2.67 -10.87 -12.44
CA ILE A 107 1.40 -10.35 -11.93
C ILE A 107 1.69 -9.52 -10.70
N LEU A 108 1.47 -8.21 -10.85
CA LEU A 108 1.47 -7.29 -9.73
C LEU A 108 0.25 -7.60 -8.86
N SER A 109 0.48 -7.98 -7.60
CA SER A 109 -0.62 -8.21 -6.66
C SER A 109 -1.30 -6.88 -6.38
N THR A 110 -2.64 -6.84 -6.54
CA THR A 110 -3.40 -5.59 -6.46
C THR A 110 -3.80 -5.20 -5.05
N ASP A 111 -3.65 -6.10 -4.08
CA ASP A 111 -3.98 -5.78 -2.70
C ASP A 111 -2.75 -5.21 -1.99
N ILE A 112 -2.27 -4.06 -2.45
CA ILE A 112 -1.32 -3.24 -1.71
C ILE A 112 -2.10 -2.83 -0.45
N GLY A 113 -2.10 -3.70 0.55
CA GLY A 113 -2.80 -3.44 1.78
C GLY A 113 -2.26 -2.11 2.26
N ARG A 114 -3.24 -1.22 2.45
CA ARG A 114 -3.04 0.20 2.58
C ARG A 114 -1.96 0.41 3.63
N LYS A 115 -0.73 0.72 3.20
CA LYS A 115 0.28 1.35 4.05
C LYS A 115 -0.48 2.35 4.87
N ASP A 116 -0.42 2.28 6.20
CA ASP A 116 -1.13 3.21 7.07
C ASP A 116 -0.75 4.62 6.62
N ALA A 117 -1.58 5.20 5.75
CA ALA A 117 -1.18 6.31 4.88
C ALA A 117 -1.15 7.63 5.65
N TYR A 118 -1.42 7.53 6.95
CA TYR A 118 -1.57 8.61 7.87
C TYR A 118 -1.23 8.11 9.29
N ALA A 119 -0.09 8.54 9.81
CA ALA A 119 0.22 8.37 11.22
C ALA A 119 -0.63 9.37 12.02
N ASP A 120 -1.79 8.94 12.49
CA ASP A 120 -2.69 9.79 13.27
C ASP A 120 -2.08 10.06 14.66
N ARG A 121 -1.88 11.35 14.98
CA ARG A 121 -1.42 11.81 16.29
C ARG A 121 -2.57 12.11 17.26
N GLY A 122 -3.82 11.90 16.82
CA GLY A 122 -5.02 12.28 17.57
C GLY A 122 -5.27 13.78 17.51
N ASP A 123 -5.99 14.31 18.52
CA ASP A 123 -6.27 15.74 18.70
C ASP A 123 -5.28 16.33 19.74
N PRO A 124 -4.21 17.01 19.31
CA PRO A 124 -3.23 17.56 20.24
C PRO A 124 -3.86 18.65 21.10
N ALA A 125 -3.66 18.58 22.43
CA ALA A 125 -4.19 19.58 23.36
C ALA A 125 -3.53 20.98 23.21
N VAL A 126 -2.40 21.05 22.50
CA VAL A 126 -1.62 22.27 22.26
C VAL A 126 -1.14 22.25 20.81
N TYR A 127 -0.99 23.43 20.21
CA TYR A 127 -0.37 23.55 18.89
C TYR A 127 1.08 23.04 18.92
N ASP A 128 1.48 22.34 17.87
CA ASP A 128 2.86 21.87 17.70
C ASP A 128 3.86 23.02 17.51
N TYR A 129 3.40 24.10 16.86
CA TYR A 129 4.14 25.34 16.66
C TYR A 129 3.22 26.51 16.97
N ASP A 130 3.75 27.49 17.69
CA ASP A 130 3.05 28.74 17.96
C ASP A 130 3.67 29.93 17.20
N LYS A 131 3.26 31.14 17.57
CA LYS A 131 3.72 32.37 16.91
C LYS A 131 5.23 32.57 17.07
N ASP A 132 5.79 32.21 18.21
CA ASP A 132 7.18 32.48 18.57
C ASP A 132 8.13 31.49 17.86
N ASP A 133 7.61 30.35 17.39
CA ASP A 133 8.32 29.42 16.52
C ASP A 133 8.38 29.88 15.05
N LEU A 134 7.57 30.87 14.66
CA LEU A 134 7.48 31.37 13.29
C LEU A 134 8.25 32.69 13.13
N THR A 135 9.00 32.79 12.03
CA THR A 135 9.66 34.05 11.65
C THR A 135 8.74 34.88 10.75
N ILE A 136 8.45 36.12 11.16
CA ILE A 136 7.52 37.02 10.48
C ILE A 136 8.30 38.15 9.78
N ASP A 137 8.99 37.81 8.68
CA ASP A 137 9.84 38.75 7.92
C ASP A 137 9.55 38.78 6.41
N GLY A 138 8.59 37.96 5.95
CA GLY A 138 8.26 37.82 4.52
C GLY A 138 9.25 36.98 3.72
N ALA A 139 10.24 36.35 4.37
CA ALA A 139 11.13 35.37 3.78
C ALA A 139 10.64 33.94 4.05
N TRP A 140 11.11 32.98 3.25
CA TRP A 140 10.87 31.56 3.49
C TRP A 140 11.88 31.02 4.49
N HIS A 141 11.38 30.33 5.51
CA HIS A 141 12.19 29.69 6.54
C HIS A 141 11.97 28.18 6.55
N GLU A 142 13.01 27.43 6.90
CA GLU A 142 12.90 25.99 7.12
C GLU A 142 12.22 25.73 8.46
N MET A 143 11.24 24.84 8.46
CA MET A 143 10.56 24.36 9.66
C MET A 143 10.95 22.90 9.88
N ASP A 144 11.57 22.62 11.02
CA ASP A 144 11.99 21.27 11.38
C ASP A 144 10.81 20.49 11.97
N LEU A 145 10.32 19.47 11.27
CA LEU A 145 9.21 18.61 11.70
C LEU A 145 9.65 17.31 12.38
N SER A 146 10.96 17.07 12.54
CA SER A 146 11.52 15.77 12.96
C SER A 146 11.09 15.32 14.36
N GLY A 147 10.75 16.25 15.26
CA GLY A 147 10.23 15.94 16.60
C GLY A 147 8.80 15.36 16.60
N ILE A 148 8.11 15.43 15.46
CA ILE A 148 6.69 15.11 15.31
C ILE A 148 6.46 14.06 14.23
N VAL A 149 7.21 14.16 13.13
CA VAL A 149 7.03 13.37 11.92
C VAL A 149 8.11 12.31 11.87
N SER A 150 7.70 11.05 11.67
CA SER A 150 8.64 9.95 11.43
C SER A 150 9.49 10.20 10.20
N GLU A 151 10.77 9.81 10.24
CA GLU A 151 11.70 9.87 9.10
C GLU A 151 11.19 9.12 7.86
N LYS A 152 10.24 8.19 8.04
CA LYS A 152 9.62 7.42 6.95
C LYS A 152 8.41 8.11 6.31
N ALA A 153 7.99 9.28 6.80
CA ALA A 153 6.83 9.98 6.27
C ALA A 153 7.12 10.57 4.88
N THR A 154 6.21 10.32 3.93
CA THR A 154 6.32 10.82 2.55
C THR A 154 5.55 12.11 2.30
N ALA A 155 4.61 12.44 3.20
CA ALA A 155 3.79 13.65 3.20
C ALA A 155 3.39 14.02 4.62
N VAL A 156 3.05 15.29 4.83
CA VAL A 156 2.55 15.80 6.13
C VAL A 156 1.24 16.55 5.95
N PHE A 157 0.32 16.35 6.89
CA PHE A 157 -0.92 17.13 6.98
C PHE A 157 -0.74 18.25 8.00
N ILE A 158 -0.85 19.50 7.55
CA ILE A 158 -0.64 20.69 8.37
C ILE A 158 -1.98 21.41 8.52
N ILE A 159 -2.35 21.72 9.76
CA ILE A 159 -3.48 22.58 10.09
C ILE A 159 -2.93 23.93 10.56
N GLY A 160 -3.21 25.00 9.81
CA GLY A 160 -2.83 26.36 10.18
C GLY A 160 -3.98 27.11 10.85
N HIS A 161 -3.64 27.87 11.90
CA HIS A 161 -4.54 28.84 12.56
C HIS A 161 -3.96 30.24 12.43
N LEU A 162 -4.71 31.15 11.79
CA LEU A 162 -4.24 32.53 11.57
C LEU A 162 -5.24 33.54 12.13
N LYS A 163 -4.74 34.46 12.96
CA LYS A 163 -5.50 35.58 13.51
C LYS A 163 -4.61 36.82 13.57
N GLY A 164 -4.86 37.77 12.66
CA GLY A 164 -4.16 39.04 12.58
C GLY A 164 -4.94 40.19 13.22
N ALA A 165 -4.23 41.24 13.66
CA ALA A 165 -4.85 42.49 14.13
C ALA A 165 -5.24 43.45 13.00
N GLY A 166 -4.88 43.13 11.75
CA GLY A 166 -5.17 43.90 10.54
C GLY A 166 -5.75 43.02 9.43
N ALA A 167 -5.97 43.61 8.26
CA ALA A 167 -6.17 42.85 7.02
C ALA A 167 -4.81 42.32 6.50
N ASP A 168 -4.86 41.38 5.56
CA ASP A 168 -3.73 40.91 4.74
C ASP A 168 -2.59 40.25 5.54
N TRP A 169 -2.91 39.55 6.63
CA TRP A 169 -1.98 38.60 7.23
C TRP A 169 -2.00 37.31 6.43
N HIS A 170 -0.82 36.72 6.20
CA HIS A 170 -0.67 35.46 5.48
C HIS A 170 0.18 34.46 6.26
N ILE A 171 -0.18 33.19 6.15
CA ILE A 171 0.71 32.06 6.46
C ILE A 171 0.72 31.11 5.28
N MET A 172 1.91 30.64 4.90
CA MET A 172 2.11 29.79 3.73
C MET A 172 3.09 28.68 4.08
N PHE A 173 2.86 27.49 3.53
CA PHE A 173 3.71 26.32 3.70
C PHE A 173 4.15 25.82 2.32
N ARG A 174 5.41 25.38 2.20
CA ARG A 174 5.91 24.74 0.98
C ARG A 174 6.94 23.66 1.32
N LYS A 175 7.11 22.71 0.41
CA LYS A 175 8.21 21.75 0.49
C LYS A 175 9.54 22.47 0.24
N ASN A 176 10.56 22.15 1.02
CA ASN A 176 11.89 22.72 0.82
C ASN A 176 12.41 22.42 -0.59
N GLY A 177 13.06 23.40 -1.23
CA GLY A 177 13.51 23.32 -2.63
C GLY A 177 12.46 23.67 -3.68
N ASN A 178 11.17 23.80 -3.33
CA ASN A 178 10.16 24.26 -4.29
C ASN A 178 10.21 25.77 -4.51
N VAL A 179 10.15 26.18 -5.78
CA VAL A 179 10.20 27.59 -6.20
C VAL A 179 8.84 28.23 -6.50
N ASN A 180 7.79 27.42 -6.70
CA ASN A 180 6.47 27.90 -7.13
C ASN A 180 5.49 28.07 -5.96
N GLU A 181 4.78 29.20 -5.92
CA GLU A 181 3.72 29.48 -4.92
C GLU A 181 2.39 28.77 -5.22
N VAL A 182 2.14 28.40 -6.48
CA VAL A 182 0.85 27.89 -6.99
C VAL A 182 0.52 26.47 -6.52
N ASN A 183 1.50 25.73 -5.99
CA ASN A 183 1.34 24.32 -5.65
C ASN A 183 0.88 24.07 -4.20
N HIS A 184 0.50 25.10 -3.43
CA HIS A 184 0.38 24.98 -1.97
C HIS A 184 -0.85 25.68 -1.35
N GLY A 185 -1.25 25.20 -0.17
CA GLY A 185 -2.31 25.81 0.65
C GLY A 185 -1.77 26.96 1.51
N GLY A 186 -2.18 28.19 1.21
CA GLY A 186 -1.94 29.37 2.05
C GLY A 186 -3.20 29.87 2.75
N MET A 187 -3.09 30.65 3.82
CA MET A 187 -4.24 31.25 4.48
C MET A 187 -4.06 32.75 4.67
N GLU A 188 -5.14 33.50 4.50
CA GLU A 188 -5.15 34.96 4.52
C GLU A 188 -6.27 35.52 5.41
N THR A 189 -6.01 36.59 6.16
CA THR A 189 -7.04 37.33 6.90
C THR A 189 -7.67 38.44 6.06
N LEU A 190 -8.93 38.27 5.65
CA LEU A 190 -9.67 39.32 4.93
C LEU A 190 -10.16 40.47 5.83
N ARG A 191 -10.16 40.29 7.16
CA ARG A 191 -10.60 41.25 8.16
C ARG A 191 -9.83 41.03 9.47
N ALA A 192 -9.54 42.13 10.17
CA ALA A 192 -8.89 42.10 11.47
C ALA A 192 -9.67 41.27 12.51
N ASN A 193 -8.94 40.59 13.39
CA ASN A 193 -9.42 39.85 14.55
C ASN A 193 -10.38 38.68 14.25
N VAL A 194 -10.47 38.25 13.00
CA VAL A 194 -11.22 37.04 12.61
C VAL A 194 -10.25 35.87 12.48
N GLU A 195 -10.48 34.82 13.25
CA GLU A 195 -9.73 33.57 13.13
C GLU A 195 -10.09 32.86 11.83
N ARG A 196 -9.07 32.35 11.14
CA ARG A 196 -9.21 31.48 9.97
C ARG A 196 -8.49 30.16 10.26
N ARG A 197 -9.09 29.07 9.74
CA ARG A 197 -8.53 27.71 9.79
C ARG A 197 -8.44 27.19 8.38
N ARG A 198 -7.31 26.60 8.02
CA ARG A 198 -7.11 25.93 6.73
C ARG A 198 -6.15 24.76 6.93
N SER A 199 -6.37 23.69 6.18
CA SER A 199 -5.46 22.56 6.10
C SER A 199 -4.72 22.52 4.76
N SER A 200 -3.52 21.95 4.77
CA SER A 200 -2.70 21.68 3.59
C SER A 200 -2.00 20.32 3.73
N ILE A 201 -1.79 19.64 2.62
CA ILE A 201 -0.89 18.48 2.52
C ILE A 201 0.38 18.96 1.81
N VAL A 202 1.55 18.65 2.36
CA VAL A 202 2.86 19.06 1.84
C VAL A 202 3.77 17.85 1.67
#